data_AF-A0A3B4GGE2-F1
#
_entry.id   AF-A0A3B4GGE2-F1
#
_cell.length_a   1.000
_cell.length_b   1.000
_cell.length_c   1.000
_cell.angle_alpha   90.00
_cell.angle_beta   90.00
_cell.angle_gamma   90.00
#
_symmetry.space_group_name_H-M   'P 1'
#
loop_
_entity.id
_entity.type
_entity.pdbx_description
1 polymer ?
#
loop_
_entity_poly.entity_id
_entity_poly.type
_entity_poly.pdbx_seq_one_letter_code
_entity_poly.pdbx_strand_id
1 'polypeptide(L)'
;TVVTAVQNFLYTCQPFFNHLEHLTRSVSVPCLLDFSQQLCDKLEQMLLRCSSYNLLSLDEKEPQSVSQFCIGQSQLGHLRLTVFRYCVPTPYLSQVNTGLYKRMRWNVEKLHNDEEKEAETDYYFLCCEDFRPHREADDSCGHDDLKGIWSIGRWVQVDPDPNSDDINDWILCEVPLANYHRLLFLGEDEPSSCKATDSLMKLLLTLETD
;
A
#
# COMPACT_ATOMS: atom_id res chain seq x y z
N THR A 1 -1.72 -23.97 -8.61
CA THR A 1 -1.98 -24.26 -7.18
C THR A 1 -3.09 -23.35 -6.68
N VAL A 2 -3.55 -23.49 -5.43
CA VAL A 2 -4.55 -22.55 -4.85
C VAL A 2 -4.02 -21.11 -4.90
N VAL A 3 -2.75 -20.89 -4.57
CA VAL A 3 -2.06 -19.60 -4.68
C VAL A 3 -2.21 -18.99 -6.07
N THR A 4 -1.87 -19.72 -7.13
CA THR A 4 -2.01 -19.24 -8.52
C THR A 4 -3.45 -18.89 -8.87
N ALA A 5 -4.42 -19.69 -8.43
CA ALA A 5 -5.83 -19.43 -8.70
C ALA A 5 -6.31 -18.14 -8.02
N VAL A 6 -5.88 -17.92 -6.77
CA VAL A 6 -6.18 -16.69 -6.01
C VAL A 6 -5.52 -15.47 -6.64
N GLN A 7 -4.23 -15.55 -7.01
CA GLN A 7 -3.53 -14.46 -7.69
C GLN A 7 -4.19 -14.10 -9.03
N ASN A 8 -4.57 -15.11 -9.83
CA ASN A 8 -5.30 -14.89 -11.09
C ASN A 8 -6.66 -14.24 -10.83
N PHE A 9 -7.38 -14.68 -9.80
CA PHE A 9 -8.66 -14.07 -9.44
C PHE A 9 -8.49 -12.58 -9.07
N LEU A 10 -7.53 -12.26 -8.21
CA LEU A 10 -7.23 -10.87 -7.83
C LEU A 10 -6.85 -10.02 -9.05
N TYR A 11 -6.03 -10.56 -9.95
CA TYR A 11 -5.69 -9.90 -11.21
C TYR A 11 -6.93 -9.63 -12.07
N THR A 12 -7.85 -10.59 -12.17
CA THR A 12 -9.12 -10.39 -12.90
C THR A 12 -10.07 -9.41 -12.21
N CYS A 13 -9.91 -9.14 -10.91
CA CYS A 13 -10.68 -8.12 -10.20
C CYS A 13 -10.21 -6.69 -10.52
N GLN A 14 -8.94 -6.51 -10.91
CA GLN A 14 -8.34 -5.18 -11.11
C GLN A 14 -9.11 -4.28 -12.09
N PRO A 15 -9.59 -4.75 -13.26
CA PRO A 15 -10.39 -3.92 -14.17
C PRO A 15 -11.70 -3.42 -13.55
N PHE A 16 -12.31 -4.16 -12.64
CA PHE A 16 -13.53 -3.75 -11.96
C PHE A 16 -13.26 -2.62 -10.97
N PHE A 17 -12.18 -2.72 -10.20
CA PHE A 17 -11.74 -1.62 -9.33
C PHE A 17 -11.40 -0.36 -10.13
N ASN A 18 -10.68 -0.50 -11.26
CA ASN A 18 -10.38 0.63 -12.13
C ASN A 18 -11.65 1.30 -12.67
N HIS A 19 -12.66 0.50 -13.03
CA HIS A 19 -13.94 1.04 -13.49
C HIS A 19 -14.70 1.78 -12.38
N LEU A 20 -14.74 1.22 -11.16
CA LEU A 20 -15.35 1.87 -10.00
C LEU A 20 -14.63 3.17 -9.63
N GLU A 21 -13.29 3.16 -9.63
CA GLU A 21 -12.50 4.36 -9.37
C GLU A 21 -12.76 5.43 -10.44
N HIS A 22 -12.84 5.06 -11.72
CA HIS A 22 -13.17 6.01 -12.78
C HIS A 22 -14.58 6.62 -12.61
N LEU A 23 -15.59 5.81 -12.30
CA LEU A 23 -16.98 6.27 -12.13
C LEU A 23 -17.14 7.17 -10.90
N THR A 24 -16.52 6.80 -9.79
CA THR A 24 -16.60 7.59 -8.55
C THR A 24 -15.99 8.98 -8.73
N ARG A 25 -14.87 9.07 -9.47
CA ARG A 25 -14.17 10.32 -9.76
C ARG A 25 -14.87 11.20 -10.79
N SER A 26 -15.53 10.59 -11.78
CA SER A 26 -16.21 11.34 -12.86
C SER A 26 -17.63 11.75 -12.53
N VAL A 27 -18.40 10.89 -11.86
CA VAL A 27 -19.84 11.09 -11.62
C VAL A 27 -20.15 11.51 -10.17
N SER A 28 -19.14 11.52 -9.28
CA SER A 28 -19.30 11.93 -7.87
C SER A 28 -20.46 11.23 -7.16
N VAL A 29 -20.62 9.92 -7.37
CA VAL A 29 -21.71 9.13 -6.76
C VAL A 29 -21.20 8.50 -5.45
N PRO A 30 -21.62 8.98 -4.26
CA PRO A 30 -21.07 8.51 -2.99
C PRO A 30 -21.27 7.01 -2.75
N CYS A 31 -22.38 6.44 -3.22
CA CYS A 31 -22.67 5.02 -3.00
C CYS A 31 -21.71 4.06 -3.72
N LEU A 32 -21.00 4.51 -4.77
CA LEU A 32 -20.02 3.69 -5.47
C LEU A 32 -18.71 3.57 -4.69
N LEU A 33 -18.35 4.57 -3.86
CA LEU A 33 -17.18 4.51 -2.99
C LEU A 33 -17.40 3.47 -1.89
N ASP A 34 -18.59 3.47 -1.28
CA ASP A 34 -18.95 2.48 -0.26
C ASP A 34 -18.96 1.06 -0.85
N PHE A 35 -19.42 0.91 -2.09
CA PHE A 35 -19.38 -0.37 -2.79
C PHE A 35 -17.95 -0.83 -3.08
N SER A 36 -17.07 0.08 -3.53
CA SER A 36 -15.65 -0.21 -3.74
C SER A 36 -14.97 -0.68 -2.45
N GLN A 37 -15.25 0.02 -1.34
CA GLN A 37 -14.76 -0.38 -0.03
C GLN A 37 -15.28 -1.77 0.39
N GLN A 38 -16.57 -2.04 0.23
CA GLN A 38 -17.14 -3.36 0.53
C GLN A 38 -16.49 -4.48 -0.31
N LEU A 39 -16.22 -4.23 -1.59
CA LEU A 39 -15.53 -5.20 -2.44
C LEU A 39 -14.11 -5.46 -1.95
N CYS A 40 -13.38 -4.39 -1.60
CA CYS A 40 -12.06 -4.48 -0.98
C CYS A 40 -12.09 -5.34 0.29
N ASP A 41 -13.02 -5.05 1.21
CA ASP A 41 -13.17 -5.79 2.47
C ASP A 41 -13.51 -7.27 2.24
N LYS A 42 -14.32 -7.58 1.22
CA LYS A 42 -14.67 -8.97 0.87
C LYS A 42 -13.49 -9.75 0.30
N LEU A 43 -12.65 -9.12 -0.52
CA LEU A 43 -11.42 -9.75 -1.01
C LEU A 43 -10.43 -9.97 0.13
N GLU A 44 -10.27 -8.98 1.01
CA GLU A 44 -9.43 -9.11 2.21
C GLU A 44 -9.91 -10.28 3.09
N GLN A 45 -11.20 -10.36 3.40
CA GLN A 45 -11.80 -11.47 4.16
C GLN A 45 -11.58 -12.84 3.51
N MET A 46 -11.66 -12.91 2.18
CA MET A 46 -11.38 -14.14 1.43
C MET A 46 -9.93 -14.58 1.61
N LEU A 47 -8.98 -13.65 1.47
CA LEU A 47 -7.54 -13.93 1.59
C LEU A 47 -7.15 -14.35 3.01
N LEU A 48 -7.68 -13.65 4.02
CA LEU A 48 -7.51 -14.01 5.43
C LEU A 48 -8.05 -15.42 5.71
N ARG A 49 -9.20 -15.78 5.14
CA ARG A 49 -9.77 -17.12 5.27
C ARG A 49 -8.89 -18.17 4.61
N CYS A 50 -8.40 -17.94 3.39
CA CYS A 50 -7.46 -18.84 2.72
C CYS A 50 -6.19 -19.05 3.54
N SER A 51 -5.65 -17.98 4.13
CA SER A 51 -4.49 -18.04 5.02
C SER A 51 -4.76 -18.84 6.29
N SER A 52 -5.94 -18.70 6.92
CA SER A 52 -6.31 -19.48 8.11
C SER A 52 -6.39 -20.99 7.88
N TYR A 53 -6.58 -21.42 6.63
CA TYR A 53 -6.55 -22.84 6.24
C TYR A 53 -5.18 -23.28 5.70
N ASN A 54 -4.14 -22.45 5.85
CA ASN A 54 -2.78 -22.65 5.34
C ASN A 54 -2.74 -22.91 3.82
N LEU A 55 -3.69 -22.32 3.07
CA LEU A 55 -3.73 -22.46 1.60
C LEU A 55 -2.81 -21.47 0.87
N LEU A 56 -2.45 -20.39 1.54
CA LEU A 56 -1.52 -19.34 1.09
C LEU A 56 -0.88 -18.66 2.29
N SER A 57 0.26 -18.00 2.08
CA SER A 57 0.88 -17.12 3.06
C SER A 57 0.58 -15.66 2.75
N LEU A 58 0.47 -14.85 3.80
CA LEU A 58 0.35 -13.38 3.74
C LEU A 58 1.64 -12.69 4.23
N ASP A 59 2.68 -13.44 4.60
CA ASP A 59 3.97 -12.88 5.01
C ASP A 59 4.75 -12.43 3.78
N GLU A 60 5.06 -11.14 3.65
CA GLU A 60 5.84 -10.59 2.53
C GLU A 60 7.26 -11.18 2.41
N LYS A 61 7.78 -11.82 3.46
CA LYS A 61 9.08 -12.50 3.42
C LYS A 61 9.04 -13.77 2.58
N GLU A 62 7.86 -14.34 2.35
CA GLU A 62 7.70 -15.56 1.57
C GLU A 62 7.62 -15.28 0.06
N PRO A 63 8.37 -16.01 -0.79
CA PRO A 63 8.38 -15.77 -2.25
C PRO A 63 7.03 -15.93 -2.97
N GLN A 64 6.06 -16.63 -2.38
CA GLN A 64 4.75 -16.90 -2.97
C GLN A 64 3.61 -16.25 -2.16
N SER A 65 3.94 -15.21 -1.40
CA SER A 65 2.99 -14.46 -0.58
C SER A 65 1.92 -13.79 -1.42
N VAL A 66 0.70 -13.73 -0.86
CA VAL A 66 -0.44 -12.98 -1.40
C VAL A 66 -0.85 -11.90 -0.40
N SER A 67 0.14 -11.16 0.11
CA SER A 67 -0.03 -10.16 1.17
C SER A 67 -0.84 -8.94 0.74
N GLN A 68 -0.88 -8.62 -0.56
CA GLN A 68 -1.55 -7.43 -1.09
C GLN A 68 -2.25 -7.68 -2.42
N PHE A 69 -3.18 -6.79 -2.76
CA PHE A 69 -3.87 -6.77 -4.05
C PHE A 69 -4.14 -5.35 -4.53
N CYS A 70 -4.27 -5.17 -5.85
CA CYS A 70 -4.59 -3.88 -6.46
C CYS A 70 -6.06 -3.55 -6.28
N ILE A 71 -6.37 -2.33 -5.82
CA ILE A 71 -7.73 -1.85 -5.57
C ILE A 71 -8.10 -0.62 -6.41
N GLY A 72 -7.34 -0.35 -7.47
CA GLY A 72 -7.71 0.65 -8.45
C GLY A 72 -6.52 1.42 -8.99
N GLN A 73 -6.79 2.13 -10.07
CA GLN A 73 -5.86 3.05 -10.70
C GLN A 73 -6.62 4.34 -11.05
N SER A 74 -6.00 5.47 -10.77
CA SER A 74 -6.53 6.79 -11.11
C SER A 74 -5.45 7.66 -11.76
N GLN A 75 -5.89 8.72 -12.44
CA GLN A 75 -4.99 9.69 -13.05
C GLN A 75 -5.25 11.07 -12.43
N LEU A 76 -4.18 11.75 -12.07
CA LEU A 76 -4.17 13.09 -11.51
C LEU A 76 -3.22 13.95 -12.35
N GLY A 77 -3.77 14.66 -13.35
CA GLY A 77 -2.95 15.40 -14.31
C GLY A 77 -1.97 14.48 -15.05
N HIS A 78 -0.68 14.69 -14.83
CA HIS A 78 0.41 13.88 -15.41
C HIS A 78 0.82 12.70 -14.52
N LEU A 79 0.19 12.51 -13.36
CA LEU A 79 0.48 11.42 -12.43
C LEU A 79 -0.50 10.26 -12.63
N ARG A 80 0.02 9.04 -12.69
CA ARG A 80 -0.76 7.80 -12.61
C ARG A 80 -0.58 7.19 -11.23
N LEU A 81 -1.68 6.99 -10.52
CA LEU A 81 -1.70 6.39 -9.19
C LEU A 81 -2.24 4.97 -9.30
N THR A 82 -1.47 3.99 -8.83
CA THR A 82 -1.94 2.59 -8.67
C THR A 82 -1.98 2.24 -7.20
N VAL A 83 -3.14 1.80 -6.71
CA VAL A 83 -3.41 1.60 -5.29
C VAL A 83 -3.36 0.11 -4.94
N PHE A 84 -2.62 -0.23 -3.88
CA PHE A 84 -2.54 -1.58 -3.35
C PHE A 84 -2.98 -1.60 -1.89
N ARG A 85 -3.77 -2.61 -1.53
CA ARG A 85 -4.22 -2.87 -0.16
C ARG A 85 -3.49 -4.08 0.39
N TYR A 86 -2.94 -3.93 1.59
CA TYR A 86 -2.38 -5.05 2.36
C TYR A 86 -3.46 -5.73 3.18
N CYS A 87 -3.49 -7.07 3.15
CA CYS A 87 -4.51 -7.87 3.82
C CYS A 87 -4.41 -7.81 5.35
N VAL A 88 -3.19 -7.67 5.85
CA VAL A 88 -2.88 -7.45 7.26
C VAL A 88 -1.91 -6.28 7.38
N PRO A 89 -1.92 -5.55 8.50
CA PRO A 89 -0.87 -4.59 8.80
C PRO A 89 0.50 -5.28 8.75
N THR A 90 1.32 -4.85 7.81
CA THR A 90 2.60 -5.51 7.49
C THR A 90 3.73 -4.59 7.90
N PRO A 91 4.86 -5.07 8.45
CA PRO A 91 6.00 -4.21 8.75
C PRO A 91 6.39 -3.33 7.55
N TYR A 92 6.64 -2.04 7.79
CA TYR A 92 7.00 -1.10 6.74
C TYR A 92 8.25 -1.56 5.96
N LEU A 93 9.26 -2.02 6.71
CA LEU A 93 10.42 -2.73 6.18
C LEU A 93 10.36 -4.20 6.61
N SER A 94 10.73 -5.10 5.71
CA SER A 94 10.62 -6.55 5.96
C SER A 94 11.58 -7.04 7.06
N GLN A 95 12.76 -6.43 7.21
CA GLN A 95 13.79 -6.92 8.14
C GLN A 95 14.08 -5.99 9.32
N VAL A 96 13.68 -4.73 9.26
CA VAL A 96 13.92 -3.74 10.33
C VAL A 96 12.61 -3.42 11.02
N ASN A 97 12.57 -3.57 12.34
CA ASN A 97 11.43 -3.13 13.13
C ASN A 97 11.47 -1.61 13.30
N THR A 98 10.68 -0.91 12.50
CA THR A 98 10.53 0.55 12.57
C THR A 98 9.37 1.00 13.47
N GLY A 99 8.59 0.06 14.03
CA GLY A 99 7.31 0.37 14.71
C GLY A 99 6.20 0.86 13.78
N LEU A 100 6.45 0.89 12.46
CA LEU A 100 5.48 1.29 11.44
C LEU A 100 4.96 0.06 10.69
N TYR A 101 3.64 0.00 10.54
CA TYR A 101 2.95 -1.07 9.84
C TYR A 101 2.17 -0.48 8.66
N LYS A 102 2.54 -0.87 7.44
CA LYS A 102 1.85 -0.44 6.23
C LYS A 102 0.54 -1.19 6.04
N ARG A 103 -0.46 -0.46 5.57
CA ARG A 103 -1.82 -0.94 5.27
C ARG A 103 -2.21 -0.73 3.82
N MET A 104 -1.67 0.32 3.20
CA MET A 104 -1.83 0.59 1.77
C MET A 104 -0.53 1.12 1.17
N ARG A 105 -0.37 0.90 -0.13
CA ARG A 105 0.70 1.48 -0.96
C ARG A 105 0.09 2.16 -2.18
N TRP A 106 0.63 3.32 -2.53
CA TRP A 106 0.40 3.94 -3.83
C TRP A 106 1.70 3.97 -4.60
N ASN A 107 1.65 3.50 -5.84
CA ASN A 107 2.69 3.75 -6.83
C ASN A 107 2.24 5.00 -7.60
N VAL A 108 3.04 6.06 -7.56
CA VAL A 108 2.77 7.33 -8.22
C VAL A 108 3.79 7.48 -9.34
N GLU A 109 3.34 7.21 -10.56
CA GLU A 109 4.17 7.24 -11.76
C GLU A 109 4.01 8.60 -12.44
N LYS A 110 5.12 9.27 -12.76
CA LYS A 110 5.11 10.48 -13.59
C LYS A 110 5.05 10.09 -15.06
N LEU A 111 3.93 10.43 -15.71
CA LEU A 111 3.77 10.21 -17.15
C LEU A 111 4.54 11.28 -17.91
N HIS A 112 5.60 10.87 -18.61
CA HIS A 112 6.30 11.71 -19.57
C HIS A 112 5.73 11.51 -20.97
N ASN A 113 5.71 12.57 -21.77
CA ASN A 113 5.31 12.48 -23.18
C ASN A 113 6.40 11.81 -24.05
N ASP A 114 7.63 11.73 -23.54
CA ASP A 114 8.77 11.14 -24.24
C ASP A 114 8.86 9.64 -23.91
N GLU A 115 8.63 8.79 -24.91
CA GLU A 115 8.61 7.32 -24.79
C GLU A 115 9.96 6.70 -24.40
N GLU A 116 11.05 7.47 -24.36
CA GLU A 116 12.41 6.99 -24.11
C GLU A 116 12.87 7.09 -22.65
N LYS A 117 12.12 7.76 -21.76
CA LYS A 117 12.46 7.84 -20.33
C LYS A 117 11.64 6.85 -19.52
N GLU A 118 12.31 6.03 -18.71
CA GLU A 118 11.65 5.22 -17.70
C GLU A 118 10.82 6.13 -16.78
N ALA A 119 9.57 5.73 -16.54
CA ALA A 119 8.66 6.50 -15.69
C ALA A 119 9.17 6.45 -14.24
N GLU A 120 9.61 7.60 -13.74
CA GLU A 120 9.97 7.76 -12.33
C GLU A 120 8.75 7.42 -11.47
N THR A 121 8.90 6.45 -10.57
CA THR A 121 7.84 5.96 -9.71
C THR A 121 8.15 6.28 -8.26
N ASP A 122 7.32 7.11 -7.65
CA ASP A 122 7.35 7.38 -6.22
C ASP A 122 6.42 6.44 -5.47
N TYR A 123 6.89 5.91 -4.35
CA TYR A 123 6.10 5.03 -3.49
C TYR A 123 5.62 5.78 -2.25
N TYR A 124 4.31 5.76 -2.02
CA TYR A 124 3.68 6.30 -0.81
C TYR A 124 2.99 5.19 -0.04
N PHE A 125 2.94 5.32 1.28
CA PHE A 125 2.39 4.31 2.16
C PHE A 125 1.47 4.93 3.21
N LEU A 126 0.34 4.26 3.44
CA LEU A 126 -0.48 4.46 4.61
C LEU A 126 0.08 3.56 5.70
N CYS A 127 0.62 4.15 6.75
CA CYS A 127 1.20 3.43 7.87
C CYS A 127 0.47 3.77 9.15
N CYS A 128 0.31 2.75 10.00
CA CYS A 128 -0.04 2.89 11.41
C CYS A 128 1.23 2.77 12.24
N GLU A 129 1.45 3.72 13.14
CA GLU A 129 2.48 3.65 14.17
C GLU A 129 1.87 3.05 15.43
N ASP A 130 2.34 1.87 15.84
CA ASP A 130 1.83 1.20 17.02
C ASP A 130 2.29 1.95 18.29
N PHE A 131 1.35 2.50 19.05
CA PHE A 131 1.66 3.21 20.30
C PHE A 131 1.68 2.27 21.50
N ARG A 132 1.58 0.95 21.33
CA ARG A 132 1.60 0.01 22.45
C ARG A 132 2.91 0.19 23.26
N PRO A 133 2.84 0.73 24.50
CA PRO A 133 4.00 0.67 25.38
C PRO A 133 4.28 -0.82 25.58
N HIS A 134 5.52 -1.24 25.32
CA HIS A 134 5.97 -2.63 25.41
C HIS A 134 5.35 -3.32 26.63
N ARG A 135 4.28 -4.10 26.40
CA ARG A 135 3.78 -5.07 27.35
C ARG A 135 4.17 -6.41 26.78
N GLU A 136 4.99 -7.09 27.56
CA GLU A 136 5.55 -8.39 27.27
C GLU A 136 4.45 -9.36 26.81
N ALA A 137 4.84 -10.22 25.88
CA ALA A 137 4.04 -11.21 25.18
C ALA A 137 2.89 -11.79 26.00
N ASP A 138 1.66 -11.62 25.51
CA ASP A 138 0.61 -12.60 25.72
C ASP A 138 0.04 -13.03 24.37
N ASP A 139 0.14 -14.34 24.17
CA ASP A 139 -0.21 -15.06 22.96
C ASP A 139 -1.72 -15.28 22.97
N SER A 140 -2.47 -14.32 22.43
CA SER A 140 -3.90 -14.49 22.25
C SER A 140 -4.37 -13.84 20.95
N CYS A 141 -4.70 -14.72 20.01
CA CYS A 141 -5.49 -14.53 18.82
C CYS A 141 -6.59 -13.44 18.95
N GLY A 142 -6.43 -12.38 18.16
CA GLY A 142 -7.46 -11.39 17.89
C GLY A 142 -7.02 -10.50 16.73
N HIS A 143 -7.92 -10.24 15.79
CA HIS A 143 -7.84 -9.06 14.92
C HIS A 143 -7.88 -7.83 15.83
N ASP A 144 -6.74 -7.51 16.45
CA ASP A 144 -6.65 -6.43 17.41
C ASP A 144 -6.58 -5.14 16.60
N ASP A 145 -7.68 -4.39 16.70
CA ASP A 145 -7.89 -3.06 16.16
C ASP A 145 -6.61 -2.26 16.42
N LEU A 146 -5.81 -2.01 15.38
CA LEU A 146 -4.55 -1.28 15.52
C LEU A 146 -4.87 0.13 15.97
N LYS A 147 -4.90 0.33 17.29
CA LYS A 147 -4.97 1.65 17.92
C LYS A 147 -3.59 2.26 17.85
N GLY A 148 -3.35 2.95 16.75
CA GLY A 148 -2.12 3.65 16.49
C GLY A 148 -2.39 4.90 15.67
N ILE A 149 -1.33 5.66 15.45
CA ILE A 149 -1.41 6.89 14.68
C ILE A 149 -1.29 6.55 13.20
N TRP A 150 -2.32 6.88 12.43
CA TRP A 150 -2.35 6.73 10.99
C TRP A 150 -1.72 7.93 10.30
N SER A 151 -0.85 7.68 9.34
CA SER A 151 -0.24 8.71 8.53
C SER A 151 0.05 8.23 7.10
N ILE A 152 0.17 9.18 6.18
CA ILE A 152 0.67 8.98 4.83
C ILE A 152 2.10 9.54 4.76
N GLY A 153 2.98 8.77 4.15
CA GLY A 153 4.38 9.14 3.99
C GLY A 153 4.96 8.55 2.72
N ARG A 154 6.02 9.19 2.24
CA ARG A 154 6.79 8.76 1.07
C ARG A 154 7.92 7.83 1.51
N TRP A 155 8.16 6.80 0.72
CA TRP A 155 9.34 5.96 0.85
C TRP A 155 10.54 6.67 0.23
N VAL A 156 11.61 6.79 1.01
CA VAL A 156 12.84 7.46 0.60
C VAL A 156 13.98 6.49 0.80
N GLN A 157 14.64 6.10 -0.29
CA GLN A 157 15.81 5.23 -0.24
C GLN A 157 16.92 5.85 0.60
N VAL A 158 17.53 5.04 1.46
CA VAL A 158 18.68 5.44 2.30
C VAL A 158 19.90 4.62 1.96
N ASP A 159 19.75 3.30 1.87
CA ASP A 159 20.82 2.37 1.54
C ASP A 159 20.26 1.31 0.56
N PRO A 160 20.92 1.03 -0.57
CA PRO A 160 22.14 1.68 -1.07
C PRO A 160 21.90 3.17 -1.39
N ASP A 161 22.95 4.00 -1.34
CA ASP A 161 22.82 5.45 -1.60
C ASP A 161 22.25 5.68 -3.01
N PRO A 162 21.08 6.33 -3.15
CA PRO A 162 20.47 6.55 -4.45
C PRO A 162 21.29 7.50 -5.35
N ASN A 163 22.25 8.24 -4.80
CA ASN A 163 23.15 9.12 -5.55
C ASN A 163 24.51 8.47 -5.88
N SER A 164 24.73 7.24 -5.43
CA SER A 164 25.92 6.46 -5.77
C SER A 164 25.73 5.79 -7.12
N ASP A 165 26.67 6.00 -8.04
CA ASP A 165 26.74 5.28 -9.32
C ASP A 165 27.39 3.88 -9.17
N ASP A 166 27.82 3.49 -7.96
CA ASP A 166 28.46 2.20 -7.74
C ASP A 166 27.42 1.07 -7.63
N ILE A 167 27.31 0.29 -8.70
CA ILE A 167 26.45 -0.89 -8.75
C ILE A 167 26.80 -1.92 -7.65
N ASN A 168 28.03 -1.91 -7.13
CA ASN A 168 28.42 -2.81 -6.05
C ASN A 168 27.64 -2.52 -4.76
N ASP A 169 27.28 -1.26 -4.50
CA ASP A 169 26.45 -0.92 -3.33
C ASP A 169 25.11 -1.66 -3.41
N TRP A 170 24.52 -1.74 -4.61
CA TRP A 170 23.27 -2.47 -4.85
C TRP A 170 23.43 -3.98 -4.79
N ILE A 171 24.52 -4.52 -5.34
CA ILE A 171 24.76 -5.97 -5.37
C ILE A 171 25.08 -6.51 -3.97
N LEU A 172 25.79 -5.73 -3.16
CA LEU A 172 26.24 -6.12 -1.82
C LEU A 172 25.22 -5.77 -0.73
N CYS A 173 24.24 -4.92 -1.02
CA CYS A 173 23.15 -4.62 -0.11
C CYS A 173 22.24 -5.84 0.07
N GLU A 174 22.39 -6.54 1.18
CA GLU A 174 21.52 -7.67 1.53
C GLU A 174 20.05 -7.22 1.75
N VAL A 175 19.87 -5.99 2.26
CA VAL A 175 18.55 -5.44 2.61
C VAL A 175 18.52 -3.94 2.40
N PRO A 176 17.77 -3.44 1.41
CA PRO A 176 17.61 -2.01 1.22
C PRO A 176 16.98 -1.34 2.45
N LEU A 177 17.57 -0.23 2.88
CA LEU A 177 17.03 0.62 3.92
C LEU A 177 16.30 1.80 3.30
N ALA A 178 15.20 2.18 3.96
CA ALA A 178 14.44 3.34 3.57
C ALA A 178 13.84 4.07 4.76
N ASN A 179 13.74 5.38 4.61
CA ASN A 179 13.06 6.23 5.54
C ASN A 179 11.59 6.38 5.14
N TYR A 180 10.73 6.37 6.15
CA TYR A 180 9.35 6.80 6.02
C TYR A 180 9.27 8.31 6.23
N HIS A 181 9.31 9.07 5.13
CA HIS A 181 9.14 10.52 5.20
C HIS A 181 7.65 10.84 5.36
N ARG A 182 7.21 11.02 6.61
CA ARG A 182 5.82 11.33 6.96
C ARG A 182 5.42 12.70 6.40
N LEU A 183 4.32 12.73 5.66
CA LEU A 183 3.81 13.92 4.99
C LEU A 183 2.46 14.39 5.54
N LEU A 184 1.58 13.46 5.92
CA LEU A 184 0.24 13.78 6.38
C LEU A 184 -0.18 12.90 7.55
N PHE A 185 -0.63 13.53 8.64
CA PHE A 185 -1.23 12.87 9.79
C PHE A 185 -2.74 12.72 9.61
N LEU A 186 -3.30 11.55 9.89
CA LEU A 186 -4.73 11.24 9.67
C LEU A 186 -5.52 10.98 10.96
N GLY A 187 -4.85 10.71 12.09
CA GLY A 187 -5.51 10.48 13.39
C GLY A 187 -5.38 9.03 13.88
N GLU A 188 -6.27 8.65 14.80
CA GLU A 188 -6.25 7.34 15.47
C GLU A 188 -7.09 6.27 14.74
N ASP A 189 -8.08 6.68 13.96
CA ASP A 189 -8.97 5.77 13.23
C ASP A 189 -8.39 5.41 11.86
N GLU A 190 -8.45 4.12 11.49
CA GLU A 190 -8.05 3.68 10.15
C GLU A 190 -8.95 4.35 9.09
N PRO A 191 -8.39 5.12 8.13
CA PRO A 191 -9.18 5.67 7.05
C PRO A 191 -9.63 4.57 6.07
N SER A 192 -10.80 4.75 5.46
CA SER A 192 -11.18 3.91 4.32
C SER A 192 -10.21 4.10 3.15
N SER A 193 -10.10 3.09 2.28
CA SER A 193 -9.19 3.11 1.13
C SER A 193 -9.42 4.33 0.23
N CYS A 194 -10.68 4.70 0.03
CA CYS A 194 -11.05 5.89 -0.73
C CYS A 194 -10.63 7.18 -0.03
N LYS A 195 -10.92 7.34 1.27
CA LYS A 195 -10.53 8.54 2.03
C LYS A 195 -9.01 8.73 2.11
N ALA A 196 -8.28 7.64 2.28
CA ALA A 196 -6.82 7.66 2.28
C ALA A 196 -6.26 8.09 0.91
N THR A 197 -6.83 7.55 -0.17
CA THR A 197 -6.45 7.91 -1.55
C THR A 197 -6.79 9.36 -1.87
N ASP A 198 -7.97 9.86 -1.46
CA ASP A 198 -8.34 11.28 -1.60
C ASP A 198 -7.36 12.21 -0.90
N SER A 199 -6.91 11.81 0.29
CA SER A 199 -5.97 12.58 1.10
C SER A 199 -4.60 12.65 0.43
N LEU A 200 -4.11 11.53 -0.12
CA LEU A 200 -2.88 11.52 -0.91
C LEU A 200 -3.00 12.38 -2.17
N MET A 201 -4.10 12.28 -2.92
CA MET A 201 -4.28 13.07 -4.14
C MET A 201 -4.28 14.58 -3.85
N LYS A 202 -4.92 15.02 -2.75
CA LYS A 202 -4.86 16.42 -2.30
C LYS A 202 -3.44 16.85 -1.92
N LEU A 203 -2.71 15.98 -1.24
CA LEU A 203 -1.31 16.21 -0.88
C LEU A 203 -0.44 16.37 -2.13
N LEU A 204 -0.58 15.48 -3.12
CA LEU A 204 0.16 15.55 -4.38
C LEU A 204 -0.14 16.84 -5.16
N LEU A 205 -1.40 17.25 -5.25
CA LEU A 205 -1.78 18.54 -5.86
C LEU A 205 -1.11 19.73 -5.18
N THR A 206 -0.90 19.66 -3.86
CA THR A 206 -0.25 20.73 -3.10
C THR A 206 1.26 20.74 -3.39
N LEU A 207 1.88 19.57 -3.46
CA LEU A 207 3.30 19.41 -3.77
C LEU A 207 3.65 19.79 -5.23
N GLU A 208 2.70 19.70 -6.16
CA GLU A 208 2.88 20.18 -7.54
C GLU A 208 2.83 21.71 -7.65
N THR A 209 2.23 22.40 -6.67
CA THR A 209 2.09 23.87 -6.67
C THR A 209 3.22 24.62 -5.95
N ASP A 210 4.08 23.91 -5.22
CA ASP A 210 5.24 24.45 -4.49
C ASP A 210 6.54 24.33 -5.32
#